data_AF-A0A3D3I2Z2-F1
#
_entry.id   AF-A0A3D3I2Z2-F1
#
_cell.length_a   1.000
_cell.length_b   1.000
_cell.length_c   1.000
_cell.angle_alpha   90.00
_cell.angle_beta   90.00
_cell.angle_gamma   90.00
#
_symmetry.space_group_name_H-M   'P 1'
#
loop_
_entity.id
_entity.type
_entity.pdbx_description
1 polymer ?
#
loop_
_entity_poly.entity_id
_entity_poly.type
_entity_poly.pdbx_seq_one_letter_code
_entity_poly.pdbx_strand_id
1 'polypeptide(L)'
;DDDQSIYAWRGADVSLMLRFGSDYPDAQVITLAQNYRSTPNILKAAHSIIRHNHGRNEKQLWTDNPEGASVRIRGYGTENDEAMAVADSILREVRTGKRTYGQYGVLYRTNAQSRA
;
A
#
# COMPACT_ATOMS: atom_id res chain seq x y z
N ASP A 1 5.52 8.87 -8.67
CA ASP A 1 5.38 7.41 -8.77
C ASP A 1 4.08 7.11 -9.50
N ASP A 2 4.21 6.52 -10.69
CA ASP A 2 3.12 6.14 -11.59
C ASP A 2 2.20 5.11 -10.92
N ASP A 3 2.77 4.21 -10.12
CA ASP A 3 2.01 3.15 -9.44
C ASP A 3 1.14 3.71 -8.30
N GLN A 4 1.32 4.99 -7.94
CA GLN A 4 0.57 5.68 -6.87
C GLN A 4 -0.36 6.78 -7.40
N SER A 5 -0.58 6.85 -8.72
CA SER A 5 -1.53 7.80 -9.30
C SER A 5 -2.98 7.32 -9.09
N ILE A 6 -3.65 7.86 -8.05
CA ILE A 6 -5.02 7.44 -7.65
C ILE A 6 -6.10 8.51 -7.90
N TYR A 7 -5.73 9.65 -8.49
CA TYR A 7 -6.62 10.81 -8.68
C TYR A 7 -7.04 11.05 -10.14
N ALA A 8 -7.00 10.03 -10.99
CA ALA A 8 -7.41 10.16 -12.40
C ALA A 8 -8.83 10.73 -12.57
N TRP A 9 -9.75 10.38 -11.67
CA TRP A 9 -11.12 10.92 -11.64
C TRP A 9 -11.21 12.44 -11.36
N ARG A 10 -10.13 13.05 -10.86
CA ARG A 10 -9.98 14.51 -10.69
C ARG A 10 -9.12 15.16 -11.79
N GLY A 11 -8.85 14.44 -12.87
CA GLY A 11 -8.06 14.94 -14.01
C GLY A 11 -6.56 14.73 -13.90
N ALA A 12 -6.07 13.91 -12.96
CA ALA A 12 -4.66 13.54 -12.95
C ALA A 12 -4.32 12.64 -14.15
N ASP A 13 -3.31 13.02 -14.94
CA ASP A 13 -2.84 12.26 -16.10
C ASP A 13 -1.46 11.66 -15.81
N VAL A 14 -1.40 10.33 -15.69
CA VAL A 14 -0.15 9.58 -15.45
C VAL A 14 0.80 9.64 -16.66
N SER A 15 0.28 9.89 -17.87
CA SER A 15 1.07 9.95 -19.10
C SER A 15 2.10 11.07 -19.07
N LEU A 16 1.87 12.13 -18.31
CA LEU A 16 2.83 13.24 -18.13
C LEU A 16 4.13 12.75 -17.49
N MET A 17 4.03 11.83 -16.53
CA MET A 17 5.22 11.27 -15.90
C MET A 17 5.90 10.21 -16.77
N LEU A 18 5.12 9.42 -17.51
CA LEU A 18 5.65 8.38 -18.41
C LEU A 18 6.37 8.97 -19.62
N ARG A 19 5.91 10.12 -20.12
CA ARG A 19 6.51 10.82 -21.27
C ARG A 19 7.66 11.75 -20.90
N PHE A 20 7.95 11.94 -19.60
CA PHE A 20 8.93 12.91 -19.14
C PHE A 20 10.32 12.74 -19.80
N GLY A 21 10.79 11.51 -19.98
CA GLY A 21 12.08 11.25 -20.63
C GLY A 21 12.09 11.58 -22.13
N SER A 22 10.93 11.51 -22.79
CA SER A 22 10.78 11.90 -24.21
C SER A 22 10.63 13.42 -24.35
N ASP A 23 9.90 14.06 -23.45
CA ASP A 23 9.66 15.50 -23.45
C ASP A 23 10.94 16.28 -23.06
N TYR A 24 11.80 15.68 -22.25
CA TYR A 24 13.08 16.24 -21.81
C TYR A 24 14.23 15.24 -21.99
N PRO A 25 14.77 15.08 -23.22
CA PRO A 25 15.81 14.10 -23.50
C PRO A 25 17.11 14.27 -22.71
N ASP A 26 17.41 15.51 -22.30
CA ASP A 26 18.61 15.85 -21.52
C ASP A 26 18.41 15.70 -20.00
N ALA A 27 17.21 15.30 -19.56
CA ALA A 27 16.91 15.15 -18.14
C ALA A 27 17.58 13.90 -17.55
N GLN A 28 18.21 14.07 -16.38
CA GLN A 28 18.69 12.94 -15.61
C GLN A 28 17.55 12.27 -14.85
N VAL A 29 17.33 10.98 -15.11
CA VAL A 29 16.36 10.16 -14.37
C VAL A 29 17.07 9.40 -13.26
N ILE A 30 16.61 9.58 -12.02
CA ILE A 30 17.12 8.87 -10.84
C ILE A 30 15.99 8.04 -10.23
N THR A 31 16.17 6.73 -10.16
CA THR A 31 15.20 5.81 -9.56
C THR A 31 15.59 5.46 -8.13
N LEU A 32 14.72 5.78 -7.17
CA LEU A 32 14.90 5.40 -5.77
C LEU A 32 14.19 4.06 -5.49
N ALA A 33 14.95 2.97 -5.53
CA ALA A 33 14.41 1.62 -5.39
C ALA A 33 14.35 1.10 -3.94
N GLN A 34 15.15 1.66 -3.03
CA GLN A 34 15.20 1.19 -1.65
C GLN A 34 14.04 1.77 -0.83
N ASN A 35 13.24 0.89 -0.23
CA ASN A 35 12.13 1.21 0.64
C ASN A 35 12.56 1.06 2.11
N TYR A 36 12.39 2.14 2.87
CA TYR A 36 12.77 2.20 4.28
C TYR A 36 11.58 2.01 5.24
N ARG A 37 10.35 1.88 4.72
CA ARG A 37 9.12 1.85 5.52
C ARG A 37 8.63 0.43 5.81
N SER A 38 8.61 -0.40 4.78
CA SER A 38 7.90 -1.68 4.76
C SER A 38 8.87 -2.84 4.87
N THR A 39 8.37 -3.99 5.33
CA THR A 39 9.15 -5.22 5.41
C THR A 39 9.16 -5.96 4.07
N PRO A 40 10.11 -6.89 3.84
CA PRO A 40 10.14 -7.73 2.65
C PRO A 40 8.80 -8.43 2.35
N ASN A 41 8.10 -8.94 3.37
CA ASN A 41 6.79 -9.59 3.16
C ASN A 41 5.72 -8.64 2.63
N ILE A 42 5.69 -7.39 3.09
CA ILE A 42 4.76 -6.36 2.57
C ILE A 42 5.15 -5.98 1.13
N LEU A 43 6.44 -5.79 0.85
CA LEU A 43 6.91 -5.45 -0.50
C LEU A 43 6.63 -6.57 -1.52
N LYS A 44 6.84 -7.83 -1.14
CA LYS A 44 6.51 -8.99 -1.98
C LYS A 44 5.03 -9.00 -2.36
N ALA A 45 4.14 -8.77 -1.39
CA ALA A 45 2.70 -8.70 -1.64
C ALA A 45 2.35 -7.53 -2.58
N ALA A 46 2.85 -6.32 -2.32
CA ALA A 46 2.63 -5.16 -3.18
C ALA A 46 3.13 -5.40 -4.62
N HIS A 47 4.33 -5.98 -4.77
CA HIS A 47 4.91 -6.28 -6.08
C HIS A 47 4.09 -7.31 -6.86
N SER A 48 3.60 -8.34 -6.17
CA SER A 48 2.76 -9.38 -6.79
C SER A 48 1.46 -8.85 -7.38
N ILE A 49 0.93 -7.74 -6.83
CA ILE A 49 -0.30 -7.10 -7.32
C ILE A 49 0.04 -6.14 -8.47
N ILE A 50 0.99 -5.21 -8.27
CA ILE A 50 1.27 -4.12 -9.22
C ILE A 50 1.83 -4.61 -10.57
N ARG A 51 2.48 -5.77 -10.61
CA ARG A 51 3.02 -6.34 -11.86
C ARG A 51 1.96 -6.64 -12.93
N HIS A 52 0.68 -6.71 -12.55
CA HIS A 52 -0.41 -6.93 -13.50
C HIS A 52 -0.81 -5.66 -14.26
N ASN A 53 -0.34 -4.48 -13.84
CA ASN A 53 -0.64 -3.22 -14.54
C ASN A 53 0.25 -3.04 -15.77
N HIS A 54 -0.35 -2.58 -16.87
CA HIS A 54 0.35 -2.23 -18.11
C HIS A 54 0.71 -0.74 -18.16
N GLY A 55 1.68 -0.38 -18.99
CA GLY A 55 2.04 1.02 -19.25
C GLY A 55 2.67 1.73 -18.05
N ARG A 56 3.41 0.99 -17.21
CA ARG A 56 4.14 1.52 -16.04
C ARG A 56 5.64 1.59 -16.30
N ASN A 57 6.31 2.46 -15.57
CA ASN A 57 7.76 2.43 -15.48
C ASN A 57 8.16 1.23 -14.61
N GLU A 58 8.89 0.29 -15.19
CA GLU A 58 9.34 -0.89 -14.46
C GLU A 58 10.31 -0.46 -13.34
N LYS A 59 9.93 -0.79 -12.11
CA LYS A 59 10.75 -0.58 -10.93
C LYS A 59 10.44 -1.68 -9.92
N GLN A 60 11.51 -2.22 -9.35
CA GLN A 60 11.44 -3.21 -8.29
C GLN A 60 11.95 -2.59 -7.00
N LEU A 61 11.04 -2.40 -6.04
CA LEU A 61 11.40 -1.90 -4.72
C LEU A 61 12.03 -3.03 -3.88
N TRP A 62 13.03 -2.69 -3.08
CA TRP A 62 13.71 -3.62 -2.16
C TRP A 62 13.92 -2.97 -0.79
N THR A 63 14.26 -3.75 0.24
CA THR A 63 14.48 -3.23 1.61
C THR A 63 15.49 -4.08 2.39
N ASP A 64 16.24 -3.45 3.29
CA ASP A 64 17.12 -4.11 4.27
C ASP A 64 16.43 -4.36 5.62
N ASN A 65 15.13 -4.05 5.73
CA ASN A 65 14.36 -4.34 6.93
C ASN A 65 14.25 -5.86 7.17
N PRO A 66 14.11 -6.30 8.43
CA PRO A 66 13.78 -7.69 8.73
C PRO A 66 12.49 -8.15 8.03
N GLU A 67 12.39 -9.45 7.71
CA GLU A 67 11.31 -10.01 6.87
C GLU A 67 9.89 -9.62 7.31
N GLY A 68 9.66 -9.50 8.62
CA GLY A 68 8.40 -9.10 9.21
C GLY A 68 7.33 -10.19 9.14
N ALA A 69 6.17 -9.92 9.74
CA ALA A 69 5.06 -10.87 9.71
C ALA A 69 4.48 -11.00 8.28
N SER A 70 3.98 -12.19 7.94
CA SER A 70 3.25 -12.41 6.69
C SER A 70 1.98 -11.57 6.63
N VAL A 71 1.63 -11.09 5.44
CA VAL A 71 0.34 -10.46 5.16
C VAL A 71 -0.76 -11.50 5.36
N ARG A 72 -1.81 -11.15 6.09
CA ARG A 72 -2.93 -12.05 6.40
C ARG A 72 -4.17 -11.59 5.66
N ILE A 73 -4.86 -12.53 5.02
CA ILE A 73 -6.18 -12.33 4.41
C ILE A 73 -7.17 -13.15 5.24
N ARG A 74 -8.31 -12.55 5.58
CA ARG A 74 -9.39 -13.19 6.34
C ARG A 74 -10.71 -12.87 5.68
N GLY A 75 -11.57 -13.87 5.56
CA GLY A 75 -12.97 -13.69 5.16
C GLY A 75 -13.87 -13.78 6.38
N TYR A 76 -14.94 -12.99 6.38
CA TYR A 76 -15.95 -12.96 7.44
C TYR A 76 -17.34 -13.14 6.82
N GLY A 77 -18.30 -13.63 7.60
CA GLY A 77 -19.66 -13.88 7.11
C GLY A 77 -20.45 -12.59 6.89
N THR A 78 -20.20 -11.58 7.72
CA THR A 78 -20.85 -10.26 7.64
C THR A 78 -19.84 -9.13 7.86
N GLU A 79 -20.23 -7.91 7.51
CA GLU A 79 -19.43 -6.69 7.77
C GLU A 79 -19.24 -6.45 9.28
N ASN A 80 -20.26 -6.73 10.09
CA ASN A 80 -20.20 -6.57 11.55
C ASN A 80 -19.22 -7.60 12.16
N ASP A 81 -19.17 -8.84 11.64
CA ASP A 81 -18.19 -9.84 12.07
C ASP A 81 -16.75 -9.40 11.77
N GLU A 82 -16.52 -8.80 10.59
CA GLU A 82 -15.22 -8.22 10.24
C GLU A 82 -14.84 -7.08 11.20
N ALA A 83 -15.76 -6.13 11.41
CA ALA A 83 -15.55 -4.99 12.29
C ALA A 83 -15.20 -5.41 13.72
N MET A 84 -15.98 -6.32 14.31
CA MET A 84 -15.71 -6.88 15.64
C MET A 84 -14.37 -7.60 15.69
N ALA A 85 -14.05 -8.43 14.70
CA ALA A 85 -12.79 -9.17 14.67
C ALA A 85 -11.55 -8.26 14.57
N VAL A 86 -11.65 -7.16 13.82
CA VAL A 86 -10.59 -6.13 13.74
C VAL A 86 -10.46 -5.41 15.08
N ALA A 87 -11.57 -4.94 15.66
CA ALA A 87 -11.59 -4.24 16.94
C ALA A 87 -11.01 -5.10 18.08
N ASP A 88 -11.46 -6.35 18.19
CA ASP A 88 -10.97 -7.31 19.18
C ASP A 88 -9.49 -7.61 19.01
N SER A 89 -9.01 -7.68 17.77
CA SER A 89 -7.58 -7.90 17.51
C SER A 89 -6.73 -6.73 17.96
N ILE A 90 -7.18 -5.50 17.73
CA ILE A 90 -6.49 -4.27 18.17
C ILE A 90 -6.53 -4.20 19.70
N LEU A 91 -7.72 -4.34 20.30
CA LEU A 91 -7.91 -4.27 21.75
C LEU A 91 -7.04 -5.29 22.49
N ARG A 92 -6.96 -6.53 21.97
CA ARG A 92 -6.11 -7.57 22.55
C ARG A 92 -4.64 -7.17 22.54
N GLU A 93 -4.10 -6.71 21.41
CA GLU A 93 -2.68 -6.33 21.31
C GLU A 93 -2.34 -5.10 22.15
N VAL A 94 -3.27 -4.15 22.28
CA VAL A 94 -3.09 -2.98 23.16
C VAL A 94 -3.12 -3.38 24.63
N ARG A 95 -4.05 -4.25 25.04
CA ARG A 95 -4.11 -4.77 26.41
C ARG A 95 -2.86 -5.56 26.81
N THR A 96 -2.23 -6.27 25.87
CA THR A 96 -0.97 -6.97 26.13
C THR A 96 0.26 -6.06 26.01
N GLY A 97 0.10 -4.75 25.79
CA GLY A 97 1.20 -3.80 25.66
C GLY A 97 2.07 -3.98 24.41
N LYS A 98 1.61 -4.77 23.44
CA LYS A 98 2.39 -5.09 22.22
C LYS A 98 2.47 -3.89 21.28
N ARG A 99 1.41 -3.07 21.24
CA ARG A 99 1.29 -1.86 20.42
C ARG A 99 0.37 -0.85 21.09
N THR A 100 0.41 0.41 20.66
CA THR A 100 -0.53 1.46 21.08
C THR A 100 -1.54 1.74 19.97
N TYR A 101 -2.68 2.37 20.32
CA TYR A 101 -3.74 2.69 19.36
C TYR A 101 -3.24 3.51 18.16
N GLY A 102 -2.30 4.44 18.36
CA GLY A 102 -1.74 5.28 17.30
C GLY A 102 -0.87 4.53 16.27
N GLN A 103 -0.57 3.25 16.50
CA GLN A 103 0.19 2.40 15.57
C GLN A 103 -0.70 1.60 14.61
N TYR A 104 -2.02 1.81 14.66
CA TYR A 104 -2.98 1.17 13.78
C TYR A 104 -3.62 2.20 12.83
N GLY A 105 -3.83 1.78 11.58
CA GLY A 105 -4.64 2.50 10.60
C GLY A 105 -5.63 1.54 9.96
N VAL A 106 -6.90 1.94 9.88
CA VAL A 106 -7.96 1.19 9.20
C VAL A 106 -8.27 1.94 7.91
N LEU A 107 -8.08 1.27 6.77
CA LEU A 107 -8.30 1.82 5.43
C LEU A 107 -9.50 1.12 4.79
N TYR A 108 -10.39 1.90 4.19
CA TYR A 108 -11.58 1.44 3.50
C TYR A 108 -11.76 2.22 2.19
N ARG A 109 -12.53 1.65 1.25
CA ARG A 109 -12.65 2.21 -0.11
C ARG A 109 -13.63 3.39 -0.17
N THR A 110 -14.70 3.34 0.62
CA THR A 110 -15.75 4.36 0.69
C THR A 110 -16.09 4.71 2.12
N ASN A 111 -16.48 5.96 2.38
CA ASN A 111 -16.78 6.43 3.74
C ASN A 111 -17.98 5.72 4.38
N ALA A 112 -18.89 5.15 3.59
CA ALA A 112 -20.02 4.38 4.12
C ALA A 112 -19.55 3.18 4.97
N GLN A 113 -18.42 2.57 4.62
CA GLN A 113 -17.85 1.41 5.33
C GLN A 113 -17.36 1.75 6.76
N SER A 114 -17.21 3.03 7.10
CA SER A 114 -16.83 3.44 8.46
C SER A 114 -17.95 3.26 9.50
N ARG A 115 -19.17 2.96 9.06
CA ARG A 115 -20.36 2.83 9.91
C ARG A 115 -20.74 1.38 10.23
N ALA A 116 -20.01 0.41 9.67
CA ALA A 116 -20.19 -1.01 9.94
C ALA A 116 -19.76 -1.36 11.37
#